data_AF-A0A7Y8FKS5-F1
#
_entry.id   AF-A0A7Y8FKS5-F1
#
_cell.length_a   1.000
_cell.length_b   1.000
_cell.length_c   1.000
_cell.angle_alpha   90.00
_cell.angle_beta   90.00
_cell.angle_gamma   90.00
#
_symmetry.space_group_name_H-M   'P 1'
#
loop_
_entity.id
_entity.type
_entity.pdbx_description
1 polymer ?
#
loop_
_entity_poly.entity_id
_entity_poly.type
_entity_poly.pdbx_seq_one_letter_code
_entity_poly.pdbx_strand_id
1 'polypeptide(L)'
;LLLLIGAVLWALPMGILAALFGWQGTLTQMGWFFTKAALLTFGGAYAVLPYVYQGAVSHYGWLTPTQMIDGLALGETTPGPLIMVVAFAGFIGGYVSQVFGAEQMFLAGAVAATLVTWFTFLPSFLFILAGGPLVEASRNELRFT
;
A
#
# COMPACT_ATOMS: atom_id res chain seq x y z
N LEU A 1 -3.63 15.56 17.45
CA LEU A 1 -4.87 14.84 17.07
C LEU A 1 -4.70 14.03 15.79
N LEU A 2 -4.28 14.64 14.67
CA LEU A 2 -4.10 13.93 13.38
C LEU A 2 -3.19 12.70 13.45
N LEU A 3 -2.04 12.79 14.13
CA LEU A 3 -1.13 11.65 14.29
C LEU A 3 -1.76 10.50 15.09
N LEU A 4 -2.59 10.80 16.10
CA LEU A 4 -3.33 9.78 16.85
C LEU A 4 -4.38 9.10 15.96
N ILE A 5 -5.12 9.88 15.16
CA ILE A 5 -6.07 9.34 14.19
C ILE A 5 -5.34 8.44 13.19
N GLY A 6 -4.20 8.89 12.65
CA GLY A 6 -3.37 8.09 11.76
C GLY A 6 -2.88 6.78 12.38
N ALA A 7 -2.40 6.83 13.63
CA ALA A 7 -1.98 5.65 14.36
C ALA A 7 -3.14 4.66 14.55
N VAL A 8 -4.34 5.14 14.87
CA VAL A 8 -5.54 4.29 15.00
C VAL A 8 -5.96 3.69 13.65
N LEU A 9 -5.98 4.50 12.59
CA LEU A 9 -6.31 4.07 11.22
C LEU A 9 -5.32 3.04 10.66
N TRP A 10 -4.10 3.00 11.19
CA TRP A 10 -3.13 1.97 10.86
C TRP A 10 -3.24 0.74 11.77
N ALA A 11 -3.24 0.96 13.09
CA ALA A 11 -3.16 -0.10 14.08
C ALA A 11 -4.43 -0.96 14.14
N LEU A 12 -5.61 -0.36 13.94
CA LEU A 12 -6.87 -1.10 13.99
C LEU A 12 -6.99 -2.11 12.84
N PRO A 13 -6.82 -1.73 11.56
CA PRO A 13 -6.83 -2.71 10.47
C PRO A 13 -5.69 -3.73 10.59
N MET A 14 -4.48 -3.30 10.97
CA MET A 14 -3.35 -4.22 11.15
C MET A 14 -3.60 -5.24 12.27
N GLY A 15 -4.16 -4.78 13.39
CA GLY A 15 -4.52 -5.64 14.51
C GLY A 15 -5.61 -6.64 14.17
N ILE A 16 -6.64 -6.22 13.41
CA ILE A 16 -7.68 -7.11 12.90
C ILE A 16 -7.08 -8.16 11.96
N LEU A 17 -6.23 -7.77 11.01
CA LEU A 17 -5.56 -8.70 10.11
C LEU A 17 -4.70 -9.72 10.86
N ALA A 18 -3.89 -9.26 11.81
CA ALA A 18 -3.05 -10.12 12.63
C ALA A 18 -3.88 -11.08 13.49
N ALA A 19 -5.02 -10.65 14.01
CA ALA A 19 -5.92 -11.50 14.80
C ALA A 19 -6.65 -12.56 13.96
N LEU A 20 -7.08 -12.21 12.74
CA LEU A 20 -7.85 -13.09 11.86
C LEU A 20 -6.98 -14.04 11.01
N PHE A 21 -5.86 -13.55 10.49
CA PHE A 21 -5.00 -14.28 9.53
C PHE A 21 -3.61 -14.62 10.10
N GLY A 22 -3.30 -14.17 11.32
CA GLY A 22 -1.97 -14.29 11.90
C GLY A 22 -0.99 -13.25 11.35
N TRP A 23 0.15 -13.09 12.02
CA TRP A 23 1.21 -12.19 11.56
C TRP A 23 1.81 -12.62 10.22
N GLN A 24 2.01 -13.93 10.04
CA GLN A 24 2.55 -14.53 8.82
C GLN A 24 1.50 -14.69 7.71
N GLY A 25 0.24 -14.34 7.96
CA GLY A 25 -0.81 -14.38 6.95
C GLY A 25 -0.53 -13.42 5.80
N THR A 26 -0.88 -13.82 4.57
CA THR A 26 -0.60 -13.06 3.35
C THR A 26 -1.10 -11.62 3.43
N LEU A 27 -2.34 -11.40 3.85
CA LEU A 27 -2.93 -10.05 3.93
C LEU A 27 -2.22 -9.16 4.97
N THR A 28 -1.84 -9.74 6.12
CA THR A 28 -1.08 -9.05 7.16
C THR A 28 0.31 -8.65 6.67
N GLN A 29 1.00 -9.58 5.99
CA GLN A 29 2.32 -9.32 5.40
C GLN A 29 2.24 -8.27 4.29
N MET A 30 1.19 -8.27 3.46
CA MET A 30 0.95 -7.22 2.46
C MET A 30 0.81 -5.86 3.14
N GLY A 31 -0.06 -5.73 4.13
CA GLY A 31 -0.22 -4.47 4.86
C GLY A 31 1.10 -3.97 5.46
N TRP A 32 1.88 -4.86 6.06
CA TRP A 32 3.17 -4.53 6.66
C TRP A 32 4.21 -4.11 5.62
N PHE A 33 4.33 -4.87 4.54
CA PHE A 33 5.27 -4.61 3.45
C PHE A 33 4.98 -3.26 2.77
N PHE A 34 3.72 -3.00 2.41
CA PHE A 34 3.36 -1.75 1.73
C PHE A 34 3.37 -0.53 2.66
N THR A 35 3.15 -0.72 3.97
CA THR A 35 3.46 0.33 4.97
C THR A 35 4.93 0.72 4.91
N LYS A 36 5.85 -0.26 4.86
CA LYS A 36 7.29 0.01 4.76
C LYS A 36 7.64 0.66 3.43
N ALA A 37 7.06 0.18 2.33
CA ALA A 37 7.27 0.80 1.02
C ALA A 37 6.92 2.29 1.09
N ALA A 38 5.74 2.64 1.64
CA ALA A 38 5.31 4.03 1.77
C ALA A 38 6.21 4.89 2.67
N LEU A 39 6.80 4.32 3.73
CA LEU A 39 7.64 5.06 4.68
C LEU A 39 9.12 5.16 4.26
N LEU A 40 9.62 4.18 3.49
CA LEU A 40 11.06 4.02 3.23
C LEU A 40 11.47 4.40 1.80
N THR A 41 10.52 4.58 0.88
CA THR A 41 10.87 4.96 -0.50
C THR A 41 10.76 6.47 -0.71
N PHE A 42 11.88 7.08 -1.13
CA PHE A 42 11.98 8.49 -1.49
C PHE A 42 12.40 8.59 -2.96
N GLY A 43 11.82 9.53 -3.71
CA GLY A 43 12.13 9.70 -5.14
C GLY A 43 10.97 9.42 -6.11
N GLY A 44 9.73 9.36 -5.61
CA GLY A 44 8.53 9.23 -6.44
C GLY A 44 8.18 7.78 -6.80
N ALA A 45 7.19 7.61 -7.67
CA ALA A 45 6.59 6.30 -7.93
C ALA A 45 7.57 5.29 -8.59
N TYR A 46 8.54 5.73 -9.39
CA TYR A 46 9.56 4.82 -9.94
C TYR A 46 10.55 4.31 -8.89
N ALA A 47 10.80 5.09 -7.83
CA ALA A 47 11.72 4.67 -6.76
C ALA A 47 11.15 3.50 -5.93
N VAL A 48 9.82 3.34 -5.91
CA VAL A 48 9.17 2.24 -5.18
C VAL A 48 9.22 0.90 -5.94
N LEU A 49 9.38 0.93 -7.28
CA LEU A 49 9.28 -0.27 -8.11
C LEU A 49 10.34 -1.33 -7.79
N PRO A 50 11.64 -1.00 -7.62
CA PRO A 50 12.64 -1.99 -7.23
C PRO A 50 12.32 -2.62 -5.86
N TYR A 51 11.81 -1.82 -4.91
CA TYR A 51 11.42 -2.29 -3.59
C TYR A 51 10.25 -3.29 -3.69
N VAL A 52 9.21 -2.94 -4.44
CA VAL A 52 8.04 -3.82 -4.68
C VAL A 52 8.45 -5.07 -5.43
N TYR A 53 9.33 -4.97 -6.44
CA TYR A 53 9.85 -6.15 -7.14
C TYR A 53 10.57 -7.09 -6.17
N GLN A 54 11.51 -6.59 -5.38
CA GLN A 54 12.29 -7.42 -4.44
C GLN A 54 11.39 -8.09 -3.39
N GLY A 55 10.40 -7.38 -2.87
CA GLY A 55 9.46 -7.93 -1.90
C GLY A 55 8.43 -8.86 -2.54
N ALA A 56 7.59 -8.33 -3.42
CA ALA A 56 6.42 -9.02 -3.94
C ALA A 56 6.75 -10.13 -4.94
N VAL A 57 7.86 -10.03 -5.68
CA VAL A 57 8.32 -11.09 -6.60
C VAL A 57 9.33 -12.01 -5.90
N SER A 58 10.45 -11.47 -5.42
CA SER A 58 11.57 -12.32 -4.98
C SER A 58 11.40 -12.90 -3.58
N HIS A 59 10.83 -12.15 -2.63
CA HIS A 59 10.74 -12.58 -1.24
C HIS A 59 9.44 -13.32 -0.91
N TYR A 60 8.29 -12.72 -1.26
CA TYR A 60 6.97 -13.23 -0.92
C TYR A 60 6.34 -14.10 -2.02
N GLY A 61 6.80 -13.97 -3.27
CA GLY A 61 6.27 -14.74 -4.40
C GLY A 61 4.79 -14.45 -4.71
N TRP A 62 4.30 -13.26 -4.38
CA TRP A 62 2.93 -12.82 -4.69
C TRP A 62 2.73 -12.58 -6.19
N LEU A 63 3.79 -12.18 -6.89
CA LEU A 63 3.79 -11.93 -8.32
C LEU A 63 4.95 -12.67 -9.00
N THR A 64 4.76 -12.99 -10.28
CA THR A 64 5.87 -13.34 -11.18
C THR A 64 6.54 -12.07 -11.74
N PRO A 65 7.78 -12.16 -12.27
CA PRO A 65 8.42 -11.04 -12.94
C PRO A 65 7.58 -10.45 -14.08
N THR A 66 6.90 -11.32 -14.86
CA THR A 66 6.02 -10.89 -15.95
C THR A 66 4.81 -10.13 -15.43
N GLN A 67 4.17 -10.63 -14.36
CA GLN A 67 3.04 -9.92 -13.75
C GLN A 67 3.44 -8.55 -13.20
N MET A 68 4.66 -8.40 -12.68
CA MET A 68 5.14 -7.09 -12.25
C MET A 68 5.30 -6.11 -13.42
N ILE A 69 5.75 -6.59 -14.59
CA ILE A 69 5.83 -5.79 -15.81
C ILE A 69 4.42 -5.44 -16.32
N ASP A 70 3.47 -6.38 -16.27
CA ASP A 70 2.07 -6.12 -16.65
C ASP A 70 1.45 -5.05 -15.75
N GLY A 71 1.73 -5.10 -14.44
CA GLY A 71 1.30 -4.08 -13.49
C GLY A 71 1.88 -2.70 -13.79
N LEU A 72 3.17 -2.64 -14.18
CA LEU A 72 3.80 -1.40 -14.63
C LEU A 72 3.13 -0.87 -15.90
N ALA A 73 2.94 -1.72 -16.91
CA ALA A 73 2.27 -1.34 -18.15
C ALA A 73 0.84 -0.81 -17.87
N LEU A 74 0.08 -1.48 -17.01
CA LEU A 74 -1.24 -1.00 -16.58
C LEU A 74 -1.15 0.38 -15.90
N GLY A 75 -0.21 0.57 -14.98
CA GLY A 75 0.03 1.86 -14.33
C GLY A 75 0.26 3.00 -15.34
N GLU A 76 1.10 2.77 -16.34
CA GLU A 76 1.43 3.75 -17.39
C GLU A 76 0.27 4.00 -18.37
N THR A 77 -0.61 3.02 -18.58
CA THR A 77 -1.78 3.18 -19.49
C THR A 77 -2.95 3.91 -18.84
N THR A 78 -3.02 3.94 -17.51
CA THR A 78 -4.11 4.60 -16.80
C THR A 78 -3.80 6.08 -16.54
N PRO A 79 -4.75 7.01 -16.78
CA PRO A 79 -4.58 8.39 -16.38
C PRO A 79 -4.58 8.45 -14.85
N GLY A 80 -3.40 8.57 -14.23
CA GLY A 80 -3.28 8.56 -12.78
C GLY A 80 -1.85 8.41 -12.29
N PRO A 81 -1.67 8.25 -10.96
CA PRO A 81 -0.35 8.08 -10.39
C PRO A 81 0.17 6.66 -10.63
N LEU A 82 1.39 6.54 -11.16
CA LEU A 82 2.08 5.26 -11.40
C LEU A 82 2.10 4.31 -10.19
N ILE A 83 2.03 4.88 -8.98
CA ILE A 83 1.95 4.11 -7.73
C ILE A 83 0.78 3.10 -7.72
N MET A 84 -0.23 3.26 -8.59
CA MET A 84 -1.35 2.31 -8.72
C MET A 84 -0.91 0.88 -9.07
N VAL A 85 0.32 0.67 -9.55
CA VAL A 85 0.96 -0.65 -9.66
C VAL A 85 0.89 -1.47 -8.37
N VAL A 86 0.91 -0.83 -7.19
CA VAL A 86 0.82 -1.52 -5.90
C VAL A 86 -0.56 -2.14 -5.67
N ALA A 87 -1.63 -1.50 -6.14
CA ALA A 87 -2.99 -2.03 -6.03
C ALA A 87 -3.14 -3.26 -6.93
N PHE A 88 -2.58 -3.20 -8.15
CA PHE A 88 -2.49 -4.36 -9.03
C PHE A 88 -1.70 -5.51 -8.37
N ALA A 89 -0.54 -5.20 -7.77
CA ALA A 89 0.27 -6.18 -7.07
C ALA A 89 -0.49 -6.83 -5.89
N GLY A 90 -1.21 -6.02 -5.13
CA GLY A 90 -2.12 -6.50 -4.09
C GLY A 90 -3.20 -7.42 -4.66
N PHE A 91 -3.86 -7.02 -5.75
CA PHE A 91 -4.90 -7.83 -6.40
C PHE A 91 -4.38 -9.21 -6.82
N ILE A 92 -3.30 -9.24 -7.60
CA ILE A 92 -2.73 -10.51 -8.09
C ILE A 92 -2.27 -11.37 -6.91
N GLY A 93 -1.56 -10.79 -5.95
CA GLY A 93 -1.11 -11.52 -4.76
C GLY A 93 -2.26 -12.11 -3.95
N GLY A 94 -3.35 -11.37 -3.75
CA GLY A 94 -4.56 -11.86 -3.08
C GLY A 94 -5.29 -12.94 -3.88
N TYR A 95 -5.37 -12.76 -5.19
CA TYR A 95 -6.01 -13.68 -6.12
C TYR A 95 -5.31 -15.05 -6.14
N VAL A 96 -3.97 -15.07 -6.23
CA VAL A 96 -3.18 -16.32 -6.29
C VAL A 96 -3.02 -17.00 -4.93
N SER A 97 -3.06 -16.24 -3.83
CA SER A 97 -2.92 -16.81 -2.48
C SER A 97 -4.19 -17.45 -1.94
N GLN A 98 -5.34 -17.25 -2.61
CA GLN A 98 -6.61 -17.91 -2.30
C GLN A 98 -7.00 -17.84 -0.81
N VAL A 99 -6.76 -16.69 -0.17
CA VAL A 99 -6.90 -16.51 1.29
C VAL A 99 -8.32 -16.82 1.81
N PHE A 100 -9.33 -16.72 0.94
CA PHE A 100 -10.74 -17.01 1.25
C PHE A 100 -11.26 -18.31 0.60
N GLY A 101 -10.36 -19.13 0.05
CA GLY A 101 -10.69 -20.35 -0.70
C GLY A 101 -10.74 -20.15 -2.22
N ALA A 102 -10.72 -21.26 -2.95
CA ALA A 102 -10.59 -21.28 -4.41
C ALA A 102 -11.80 -20.70 -5.16
N GLU A 103 -12.98 -20.65 -4.54
CA GLU A 103 -14.19 -20.08 -5.16
C GLU A 103 -14.27 -18.55 -5.03
N GLN A 104 -13.45 -17.95 -4.14
CA GLN A 104 -13.51 -16.54 -3.78
C GLN A 104 -12.24 -15.77 -4.17
N MET A 105 -11.54 -16.22 -5.23
CA MET A 105 -10.27 -15.63 -5.67
C MET A 105 -10.39 -14.15 -6.01
N PHE A 106 -11.48 -13.77 -6.69
CA PHE A 106 -11.74 -12.35 -7.00
C PHE A 106 -11.90 -11.51 -5.74
N LEU A 107 -12.64 -12.01 -4.74
CA LEU A 107 -12.82 -11.31 -3.47
C LEU A 107 -11.49 -11.18 -2.72
N ALA A 108 -10.68 -12.25 -2.71
CA ALA A 108 -9.34 -12.23 -2.10
C ALA A 108 -8.45 -11.17 -2.76
N GLY A 109 -8.45 -11.10 -4.10
CA GLY A 109 -7.74 -10.06 -4.84
C GLY A 109 -8.27 -8.66 -4.54
N ALA A 110 -9.59 -8.44 -4.58
CA ALA A 110 -10.19 -7.13 -4.32
C ALA A 110 -9.86 -6.62 -2.92
N VAL A 111 -9.99 -7.47 -1.89
CA VAL A 111 -9.63 -7.11 -0.51
C VAL A 111 -8.15 -6.79 -0.41
N ALA A 112 -7.26 -7.60 -0.99
CA ALA A 112 -5.83 -7.35 -0.98
C ALA A 112 -5.48 -6.02 -1.67
N ALA A 113 -6.08 -5.71 -2.82
CA ALA A 113 -5.88 -4.44 -3.53
C ALA A 113 -6.31 -3.24 -2.67
N THR A 114 -7.46 -3.32 -2.00
CA THR A 114 -7.94 -2.28 -1.08
C THR A 114 -6.99 -2.10 0.10
N LEU A 115 -6.55 -3.20 0.73
CA LEU A 115 -5.63 -3.16 1.86
C LEU A 115 -4.28 -2.56 1.48
N VAL A 116 -3.69 -3.02 0.36
CA VAL A 116 -2.42 -2.49 -0.13
C VAL A 116 -2.53 -1.00 -0.43
N THR A 117 -3.62 -0.58 -1.07
CA THR A 117 -3.88 0.85 -1.32
C THR A 117 -3.97 1.63 -0.01
N TRP A 118 -4.75 1.14 0.96
CA TRP A 118 -4.89 1.76 2.27
C TRP A 118 -3.54 1.97 2.97
N PHE A 119 -2.75 0.90 3.10
CA PHE A 119 -1.47 0.95 3.80
C PHE A 119 -0.38 1.71 3.02
N THR A 120 -0.48 1.80 1.69
CA THR A 120 0.44 2.61 0.89
C THR A 120 0.15 4.11 1.04
N PHE A 121 -1.13 4.51 1.00
CA PHE A 121 -1.51 5.92 0.98
C PHE A 121 -1.66 6.54 2.37
N LEU A 122 -1.97 5.74 3.39
CA LEU A 122 -2.19 6.26 4.76
C LEU A 122 -0.98 7.07 5.28
N PRO A 123 0.29 6.59 5.20
CA PRO A 123 1.44 7.40 5.63
C PRO A 123 1.57 8.70 4.84
N SER A 124 1.36 8.65 3.51
CA SER A 124 1.44 9.82 2.63
C SER A 124 0.40 10.88 2.99
N PHE A 125 -0.85 10.50 3.24
CA PHE A 125 -1.89 11.43 3.70
C PHE A 125 -1.56 12.02 5.08
N LEU A 126 -1.01 11.22 6.00
CA LEU A 126 -0.59 11.71 7.30
C LEU A 126 0.53 12.75 7.18
N PHE A 127 1.52 12.51 6.33
CA PHE A 127 2.59 13.49 6.09
C PHE A 127 2.09 14.76 5.44
N ILE A 128 1.17 14.69 4.48
CA ILE A 128 0.61 15.88 3.83
C ILE A 128 -0.23 16.69 4.83
N LEU A 129 -1.13 16.04 5.57
CA LEU A 129 -2.04 16.73 6.50
C LEU A 129 -1.31 17.26 7.74
N ALA A 130 -0.30 16.55 8.25
CA ALA A 130 0.50 17.03 9.37
C ALA A 130 1.56 18.05 8.94
N GLY A 131 2.13 17.90 7.74
CA GLY A 131 3.20 18.73 7.21
C GLY A 131 2.72 20.05 6.60
N GLY A 132 1.54 20.08 5.97
CA GLY A 132 0.98 21.28 5.34
C GLY A 132 0.98 22.51 6.26
N PRO A 133 0.40 22.43 7.48
CA PRO A 133 0.40 23.55 8.42
C PRO A 133 1.80 24.00 8.86
N LEU A 134 2.76 23.08 8.93
CA LEU A 134 4.15 23.40 9.29
C LEU A 134 4.86 24.16 8.16
N VAL A 135 4.59 23.81 6.90
CA VAL A 135 5.13 24.51 5.74
C VAL A 135 4.53 25.91 5.64
N GLU A 136 3.24 26.08 5.88
CA GLU A 136 2.56 27.38 5.87
C GLU A 136 3.09 28.31 6.98
N ALA A 137 3.31 27.77 8.19
CA ALA A 137 3.91 28.52 9.29
C ALA A 137 5.32 29.03 8.95
N SER A 138 6.12 28.26 8.19
CA SER A 138 7.46 28.70 7.75
C SER A 138 7.44 29.86 6.74
N ARG A 139 6.28 30.11 6.10
CA ARG A 139 6.08 31.16 5.09
C ARG A 139 5.38 32.40 5.63
N ASN A 140 5.06 32.46 6.94
CA ASN A 140 4.29 33.55 7.55
C ASN A 140 2.91 33.82 6.93
N GLU A 141 2.37 32.89 6.14
CA GLU A 141 1.03 32.95 5.56
C GLU A 141 0.10 31.98 6.31
N LEU A 142 -0.21 32.30 7.57
CA LEU A 142 -1.20 31.56 8.36
C LEU A 142 -2.61 31.84 7.81
N ARG A 143 -2.99 31.18 6.72
CA ARG A 143 -4.39 31.08 6.29
C ARG A 143 -4.99 29.84 6.94
N PHE A 144 -5.66 30.06 8.07
CA PHE A 144 -6.51 29.05 8.70
C PHE A 144 -7.71 28.74 7.79
N THR A 145 -7.60 27.67 7.00
CA THR A 145 -8.74 27.00 6.37
C THR A 145 -8.65 25.51 6.62
#